data_AF-A0A7T6XNZ5-F1
#
_entry.id   AF-A0A7T6XNZ5-F1
#
_cell.length_a   1.000
_cell.length_b   1.000
_cell.length_c   1.000
_cell.angle_alpha   90.00
_cell.angle_beta   90.00
_cell.angle_gamma   90.00
#
_symmetry.space_group_name_H-M   'P 1'
#
loop_
_entity.id
_entity.type
_entity.pdbx_description
1 polymer ?
#
loop_
_entity_poly.entity_id
_entity_poly.type
_entity_poly.pdbx_seq_one_letter_code
_entity_poly.pdbx_strand_id
1 'polypeptide(L)'
;MQDDESVAHLNTTSSMCPNISQHDALAWYSRSISSVYSQIQRGSADLYIALISCALFICVETIQGHMEKALELYRQGIALILDLRVQISHEEVSIRTQFPIELLTFVETDLSSDFASIDSARTIMHSLAAEIILFDREANLHLRVFGTESSVSPEMVTKQEALRARLAEWHRAYTKLFHRNSSVPTHPDPILLTYHAAALITVTGCLREQETVFDVHFVDFVTIVEQSRLILDASAGPNGVRSPFTFEMSVGVPLARTVLRCRDANLRRRALDLLRLAPPI
;
A
#
# COMPACT_ATOMS: atom_id res chain seq x y z
N MET A 1 -71.76 -12.93 1.40
CA MET A 1 -71.91 -12.42 0.02
C MET A 1 -71.02 -11.18 -0.07
N GLN A 2 -69.72 -11.38 0.01
CA GLN A 2 -68.80 -11.94 -1.02
C GLN A 2 -68.19 -10.78 -1.82
N ASP A 3 -66.89 -10.49 -1.68
CA ASP A 3 -65.71 -11.26 -2.17
C ASP A 3 -65.62 -11.14 -3.71
N ASP A 4 -64.52 -10.80 -4.38
CA ASP A 4 -63.24 -10.11 -4.02
C ASP A 4 -62.61 -9.62 -5.38
N GLU A 5 -61.37 -9.18 -5.65
CA GLU A 5 -60.07 -8.97 -4.98
C GLU A 5 -59.28 -7.93 -5.82
N SER A 6 -58.36 -7.11 -5.25
CA SER A 6 -57.23 -6.51 -6.02
C SER A 6 -56.16 -5.80 -5.14
N VAL A 7 -55.16 -6.57 -4.71
CA VAL A 7 -53.72 -6.26 -4.55
C VAL A 7 -53.31 -4.91 -3.93
N ALA A 8 -52.78 -4.99 -2.71
CA ALA A 8 -52.00 -3.90 -2.12
C ALA A 8 -50.57 -3.81 -2.72
N HIS A 9 -50.17 -2.61 -3.16
CA HIS A 9 -48.78 -2.35 -3.58
C HIS A 9 -47.83 -2.12 -2.41
N LEU A 10 -47.43 -3.23 -1.77
CA LEU A 10 -46.14 -3.32 -1.10
C LEU A 10 -45.04 -3.57 -2.14
N ASN A 11 -44.05 -2.68 -2.22
CA ASN A 11 -42.74 -2.93 -2.81
C ASN A 11 -41.71 -2.05 -2.07
N THR A 12 -41.12 -2.50 -0.96
CA THR A 12 -40.09 -3.55 -0.86
C THR A 12 -38.71 -3.03 -1.26
N THR A 13 -38.02 -2.48 -0.27
CA THR A 13 -36.56 -2.45 -0.08
C THR A 13 -35.65 -2.61 -1.32
N SER A 14 -35.09 -1.50 -1.82
CA SER A 14 -33.79 -1.55 -2.52
C SER A 14 -32.63 -1.38 -1.53
N SER A 15 -32.55 -2.31 -0.56
CA SER A 15 -31.33 -2.55 0.19
C SER A 15 -30.42 -3.41 -0.69
N MET A 16 -29.67 -2.79 -1.60
CA MET A 16 -28.73 -3.52 -2.46
C MET A 16 -27.63 -4.17 -1.59
N CYS A 17 -27.78 -5.46 -1.32
CA CYS A 17 -26.88 -6.24 -0.49
C CYS A 17 -25.45 -6.22 -1.04
N PRO A 18 -24.44 -5.74 -0.27
CA PRO A 18 -23.03 -5.78 -0.68
C PRO A 18 -22.46 -7.18 -0.96
N ASN A 19 -23.22 -8.22 -0.61
CA ASN A 19 -22.83 -9.63 -0.71
C ASN A 19 -22.85 -10.17 -2.16
N ILE A 20 -23.64 -9.57 -3.08
CA ILE A 20 -23.77 -10.08 -4.46
C ILE A 20 -22.44 -9.93 -5.23
N SER A 21 -21.82 -8.75 -5.17
CA SER A 21 -20.53 -8.51 -5.82
C SER A 21 -19.39 -9.33 -5.22
N GLN A 22 -19.44 -9.65 -3.92
CA GLN A 22 -18.49 -10.57 -3.28
C GLN A 22 -18.67 -12.01 -3.78
N HIS A 23 -19.91 -12.50 -3.86
CA HIS A 23 -20.21 -13.83 -4.39
C HIS A 23 -19.79 -13.97 -5.86
N ASP A 24 -20.09 -12.98 -6.69
CA ASP A 24 -19.70 -12.99 -8.11
C ASP A 24 -18.19 -12.90 -8.29
N ALA A 25 -17.48 -12.08 -7.48
CA ALA A 25 -16.02 -12.04 -7.48
C ALA A 25 -15.40 -13.39 -7.09
N LEU A 26 -15.97 -14.10 -6.11
CA LEU A 26 -15.53 -15.44 -5.72
C LEU A 26 -15.79 -16.49 -6.81
N ALA A 27 -16.89 -16.36 -7.56
CA ALA A 27 -17.16 -17.21 -8.72
C ALA A 27 -16.18 -16.97 -9.88
N TRP A 28 -15.86 -15.70 -10.18
CA TRP A 28 -14.84 -15.33 -11.18
C TRP A 28 -13.44 -15.78 -10.76
N TYR A 29 -13.09 -15.64 -9.48
CA TYR A 29 -11.87 -16.18 -8.90
C TYR A 29 -11.79 -17.70 -9.09
N SER A 30 -12.77 -18.46 -8.58
CA SER A 30 -12.83 -19.93 -8.70
C SER A 30 -12.73 -20.42 -10.15
N ARG A 31 -13.41 -19.74 -11.09
CA ARG A 31 -13.31 -20.03 -12.53
C ARG A 31 -11.91 -19.76 -13.10
N SER A 32 -11.22 -18.74 -12.59
CA SER A 32 -9.84 -18.41 -12.95
C SER A 32 -8.85 -19.44 -12.39
N ILE A 33 -9.05 -19.96 -11.16
CA ILE A 33 -8.29 -21.08 -10.60
C ILE A 33 -8.31 -22.26 -11.57
N SER A 34 -9.50 -22.72 -11.97
CA SER A 34 -9.64 -23.87 -12.87
C SER A 34 -8.98 -23.64 -14.23
N SER A 35 -9.05 -22.40 -14.75
CA SER A 35 -8.39 -22.03 -16.00
C SER A 35 -6.86 -22.11 -15.88
N VAL A 36 -6.27 -21.43 -14.90
CA VAL A 36 -4.80 -21.41 -14.67
C VAL A 36 -4.27 -22.81 -14.38
N TYR A 37 -4.93 -23.59 -13.51
CA TYR A 37 -4.55 -24.97 -13.21
C TYR A 37 -4.55 -25.84 -14.48
N SER A 38 -5.54 -25.67 -15.35
CA SER A 38 -5.59 -26.39 -16.65
C SER A 38 -4.52 -25.93 -17.65
N GLN A 39 -3.94 -24.73 -17.50
CA GLN A 39 -2.84 -24.24 -18.35
C GLN A 39 -1.48 -24.74 -17.82
N ILE A 40 -1.30 -24.78 -16.50
CA ILE A 40 -0.15 -25.42 -15.83
C ILE A 40 -0.07 -26.90 -16.22
N GLN A 41 -1.19 -27.65 -16.14
CA GLN A 41 -1.25 -29.05 -16.58
C GLN A 41 -0.99 -29.25 -18.09
N ARG A 42 -1.07 -28.19 -18.90
CA ARG A 42 -0.73 -28.22 -20.34
C ARG A 42 0.71 -27.77 -20.64
N GLY A 43 1.51 -27.48 -19.61
CA GLY A 43 2.93 -27.14 -19.76
C GLY A 43 3.21 -25.80 -20.44
N SER A 44 2.20 -24.93 -20.57
CA SER A 44 2.31 -23.63 -21.26
C SER A 44 1.95 -22.44 -20.37
N ALA A 45 2.00 -22.61 -19.04
CA ALA A 45 1.79 -21.51 -18.11
C ALA A 45 3.01 -20.60 -18.12
N ASP A 46 2.84 -19.36 -18.59
CA ASP A 46 3.83 -18.30 -18.43
C ASP A 46 4.13 -18.09 -16.94
N LEU A 47 5.42 -17.93 -16.63
CA LEU A 47 5.93 -17.68 -15.31
C LEU A 47 5.23 -16.48 -14.64
N TYR A 48 5.02 -15.39 -15.39
CA TYR A 48 4.34 -14.22 -14.85
C TYR A 48 2.90 -14.55 -14.44
N ILE A 49 2.20 -15.40 -15.19
CA ILE A 49 0.86 -15.88 -14.83
C ILE A 49 0.92 -16.75 -13.57
N ALA A 50 1.90 -17.63 -13.43
CA ALA A 50 2.07 -18.46 -12.24
C ALA A 50 2.32 -17.62 -10.97
N LEU A 51 3.21 -16.63 -11.05
CA LEU A 51 3.55 -15.72 -9.94
C LEU A 51 2.38 -14.81 -9.56
N ILE A 52 1.74 -14.15 -10.53
CA ILE A 52 0.58 -13.28 -10.31
C ILE A 52 -0.58 -14.09 -9.71
N SER A 53 -0.82 -15.30 -10.24
CA SER A 53 -1.84 -16.18 -9.68
C SER A 53 -1.51 -16.54 -8.23
N CYS A 54 -0.28 -16.97 -7.93
CA CYS A 54 0.17 -17.31 -6.57
C CYS A 54 -0.08 -16.16 -5.57
N ALA A 55 0.30 -14.93 -5.94
CA ALA A 55 0.01 -13.74 -5.13
C ALA A 55 -1.49 -13.53 -4.89
N LEU A 56 -2.32 -13.63 -5.94
CA LEU A 56 -3.78 -13.51 -5.83
C LEU A 56 -4.40 -14.62 -4.97
N PHE A 57 -3.92 -15.87 -5.07
CA PHE A 57 -4.34 -16.98 -4.21
C PHE A 57 -4.08 -16.67 -2.74
N ILE A 58 -2.86 -16.21 -2.41
CA ILE A 58 -2.47 -15.85 -1.03
C ILE A 58 -3.35 -14.71 -0.51
N CYS A 59 -3.59 -13.66 -1.31
CA CYS A 59 -4.48 -12.56 -0.94
C CYS A 59 -5.90 -13.04 -0.65
N VAL A 60 -6.50 -13.85 -1.51
CA VAL A 60 -7.90 -14.29 -1.35
C VAL A 60 -8.06 -15.26 -0.18
N GLU A 61 -7.16 -16.24 0.00
CA GLU A 61 -7.22 -17.14 1.17
C GLU A 61 -6.96 -16.37 2.48
N THR A 62 -6.14 -15.30 2.47
CA THR A 62 -5.97 -14.40 3.63
C THR A 62 -7.25 -13.61 3.93
N ILE A 63 -7.92 -13.05 2.91
CA ILE A 63 -9.19 -12.31 3.04
C ILE A 63 -10.32 -13.24 3.54
N GLN A 64 -10.30 -14.52 3.16
CA GLN A 64 -11.22 -15.55 3.68
C GLN A 64 -10.85 -16.06 5.09
N GLY A 65 -9.72 -15.64 5.66
CA GLY A 65 -9.24 -16.08 6.97
C GLY A 65 -8.60 -17.48 6.99
N HIS A 66 -8.40 -18.13 5.85
CA HIS A 66 -7.76 -19.45 5.72
C HIS A 66 -6.22 -19.35 5.82
N MET A 67 -5.72 -18.80 6.93
CA MET A 67 -4.31 -18.46 7.14
C MET A 67 -3.34 -19.63 6.87
N GLU A 68 -3.72 -20.87 7.20
CA GLU A 68 -2.88 -22.05 6.95
C GLU A 68 -2.65 -22.30 5.45
N LYS A 69 -3.70 -22.20 4.63
CA LYS A 69 -3.59 -22.34 3.17
C LYS A 69 -2.79 -21.18 2.57
N ALA A 70 -3.08 -19.95 2.99
CA ALA A 70 -2.37 -18.76 2.51
C ALA A 70 -0.86 -18.85 2.81
N LEU A 71 -0.50 -19.36 3.99
CA LEU A 71 0.88 -19.55 4.41
C LEU A 71 1.58 -20.71 3.70
N GLU A 72 0.85 -21.76 3.31
CA GLU A 72 1.38 -22.86 2.52
C GLU A 72 1.58 -22.47 1.04
N LEU A 73 0.60 -21.78 0.44
CA LEU A 73 0.74 -21.14 -0.88
C LEU A 73 1.92 -20.15 -0.93
N TYR A 74 2.12 -19.38 0.15
CA TYR A 74 3.25 -18.46 0.29
C TYR A 74 4.61 -19.17 0.30
N ARG A 75 4.74 -20.33 0.99
CA ARG A 75 5.96 -21.15 0.93
C ARG A 75 6.22 -21.68 -0.48
N GLN A 76 5.20 -22.18 -1.15
CA GLN A 76 5.30 -22.73 -2.50
C GLN A 76 5.67 -21.63 -3.52
N GLY A 77 5.09 -20.43 -3.37
CA GLY A 77 5.47 -19.24 -4.13
C GLY A 77 6.92 -18.82 -3.92
N ILE A 78 7.40 -18.79 -2.67
CA ILE A 78 8.82 -18.51 -2.36
C ILE A 78 9.75 -19.54 -3.00
N ALA A 79 9.45 -20.84 -2.86
CA ALA A 79 10.28 -21.90 -3.43
C ALA A 79 10.43 -21.73 -4.95
N LEU A 80 9.31 -21.51 -5.65
CA LEU A 80 9.30 -21.23 -7.09
C LEU A 80 10.14 -20.00 -7.44
N ILE A 81 10.00 -18.88 -6.70
CA ILE A 81 10.80 -17.66 -6.91
C ILE A 81 12.31 -17.90 -6.67
N LEU A 82 12.67 -18.71 -5.67
CA LEU A 82 14.08 -19.03 -5.38
C LEU A 82 14.69 -19.94 -6.45
N ASP A 83 13.99 -20.97 -6.89
CA ASP A 83 14.44 -21.84 -7.98
C ASP A 83 14.66 -21.05 -9.28
N LEU A 84 13.82 -20.05 -9.54
CA LEU A 84 13.95 -19.13 -10.68
C LEU A 84 15.09 -18.13 -10.50
N ARG A 85 15.28 -17.59 -9.29
CA ARG A 85 16.46 -16.77 -8.99
C ARG A 85 17.73 -17.57 -9.26
N VAL A 86 17.81 -18.85 -8.87
CA VAL A 86 18.94 -19.74 -9.15
C VAL A 86 19.12 -20.02 -10.65
N GLN A 87 18.04 -20.17 -11.42
CA GLN A 87 18.10 -20.33 -12.88
C GLN A 87 18.57 -19.06 -13.61
N ILE A 88 18.29 -17.88 -13.06
CA ILE A 88 18.75 -16.58 -13.58
C ILE A 88 20.18 -16.27 -13.10
N SER A 89 20.49 -16.52 -11.83
CA SER A 89 21.81 -16.30 -11.19
C SER A 89 22.80 -17.43 -11.48
N HIS A 90 22.71 -18.04 -12.67
CA HIS A 90 23.80 -18.87 -13.17
C HIS A 90 25.02 -18.00 -13.58
N GLU A 91 24.82 -16.68 -13.66
CA GLU A 91 25.82 -15.66 -13.36
C GLU A 91 25.65 -15.18 -11.89
N GLU A 92 26.55 -15.68 -11.03
CA GLU A 92 26.95 -15.23 -9.68
C GLU A 92 25.97 -15.20 -8.47
N VAL A 93 26.33 -16.09 -7.52
CA VAL A 93 26.44 -15.91 -6.04
C VAL A 93 25.23 -16.19 -5.13
N SER A 94 25.54 -16.92 -4.06
CA SER A 94 24.65 -17.45 -3.03
C SER A 94 24.46 -16.48 -1.86
N ILE A 95 23.22 -16.34 -1.39
CA ILE A 95 22.88 -15.76 -0.08
C ILE A 95 22.03 -16.78 0.72
N ARG A 96 22.18 -16.75 2.05
CA ARG A 96 21.81 -17.82 2.97
C ARG A 96 20.46 -17.55 3.66
N THR A 97 19.66 -18.60 3.81
CA THR A 97 18.24 -18.53 4.23
C THR A 97 17.99 -17.92 5.62
N GLN A 98 17.35 -16.74 5.67
CA GLN A 98 16.58 -16.26 6.82
C GLN A 98 15.46 -15.31 6.32
N PHE A 99 14.18 -15.70 6.43
CA PHE A 99 12.95 -14.93 6.09
C PHE A 99 13.02 -13.87 4.96
N PRO A 100 12.43 -14.11 3.76
CA PRO A 100 12.61 -13.24 2.59
C PRO A 100 11.81 -11.93 2.64
N ILE A 101 12.28 -10.98 3.47
CA ILE A 101 12.04 -9.54 3.27
C ILE A 101 12.72 -9.09 1.96
N GLU A 102 13.78 -9.79 1.55
CA GLU A 102 14.53 -9.67 0.28
C GLU A 102 13.70 -9.88 -1.01
N LEU A 103 12.42 -10.23 -0.89
CA LEU A 103 11.51 -10.23 -2.05
C LEU A 103 11.04 -8.81 -2.40
N LEU A 104 11.06 -7.89 -1.44
CA LEU A 104 10.61 -6.49 -1.58
C LEU A 104 11.75 -5.48 -1.56
N THR A 105 13.00 -5.90 -1.34
CA THR A 105 14.21 -5.07 -1.54
C THR A 105 14.52 -4.93 -3.04
N PHE A 106 13.59 -4.36 -3.79
CA PHE A 106 13.63 -4.34 -5.25
C PHE A 106 14.42 -3.13 -5.76
N VAL A 107 15.69 -3.40 -6.10
CA VAL A 107 16.66 -2.50 -6.74
C VAL A 107 17.12 -1.32 -5.87
N GLU A 108 18.43 -1.26 -5.59
CA GLU A 108 19.14 -0.03 -5.24
C GLU A 108 19.05 0.95 -6.42
N THR A 109 17.95 1.71 -6.46
CA THR A 109 17.66 2.61 -7.57
C THR A 109 18.39 3.93 -7.32
N ASP A 110 19.38 4.21 -8.17
CA ASP A 110 20.35 5.29 -7.94
C ASP A 110 19.72 6.69 -8.07
N LEU A 111 19.23 7.19 -6.93
CA LEU A 111 18.65 8.52 -6.71
C LEU A 111 19.61 9.68 -7.01
N SER A 112 20.87 9.39 -7.37
CA SER A 112 21.85 10.35 -7.89
C SER A 112 21.37 11.10 -9.15
N SER A 113 20.46 10.49 -9.93
CA SER A 113 19.87 11.11 -11.13
C SER A 113 18.56 11.87 -10.85
N ASP A 114 18.42 13.06 -11.45
CA ASP A 114 17.14 13.80 -11.42
C ASP A 114 16.06 13.05 -12.22
N PHE A 115 14.83 12.99 -11.70
CA PHE A 115 13.73 12.27 -12.36
C PHE A 115 13.43 12.79 -13.77
N ALA A 116 13.04 11.87 -14.66
CA ALA A 116 12.60 12.16 -16.03
C ALA A 116 11.09 12.41 -16.14
N SER A 117 10.28 11.88 -15.22
CA SER A 117 8.81 12.01 -15.22
C SER A 117 8.22 11.90 -13.82
N ILE A 118 6.93 12.27 -13.66
CA ILE A 118 6.18 12.05 -12.42
C ILE A 118 6.04 10.55 -12.13
N ASP A 119 5.87 9.71 -13.16
CA ASP A 119 5.73 8.26 -13.00
C ASP A 119 7.02 7.60 -12.52
N SER A 120 8.19 8.09 -12.97
CA SER A 120 9.49 7.71 -12.43
C SER A 120 9.58 8.04 -10.93
N ALA A 121 9.19 9.25 -10.53
CA ALA A 121 9.13 9.63 -9.11
C ALA A 121 8.12 8.80 -8.31
N ARG A 122 6.97 8.42 -8.91
CA ARG A 122 5.94 7.55 -8.32
C ARG A 122 6.47 6.14 -8.06
N THR A 123 7.22 5.55 -8.99
CA THR A 123 7.83 4.22 -8.80
C THR A 123 8.81 4.20 -7.63
N ILE A 124 9.67 5.23 -7.50
CA ILE A 124 10.62 5.29 -6.38
C ILE A 124 9.91 5.66 -5.04
N MET A 125 8.81 6.41 -5.09
CA MET A 125 7.98 6.63 -3.88
C MET A 125 7.33 5.32 -3.40
N HIS A 126 6.88 4.44 -4.32
CA HIS A 126 6.36 3.12 -3.95
C HIS A 126 7.41 2.26 -3.24
N SER A 127 8.62 2.13 -3.80
CA SER A 127 9.67 1.31 -3.19
C SER A 127 10.12 1.86 -1.83
N LEU A 128 10.34 3.17 -1.73
CA LEU A 128 10.65 3.83 -0.45
C LEU A 128 9.54 3.64 0.60
N ALA A 129 8.27 3.82 0.23
CA ALA A 129 7.15 3.65 1.14
C ALA A 129 7.01 2.19 1.61
N ALA A 130 7.19 1.21 0.72
CA ALA A 130 7.18 -0.21 1.07
C ALA A 130 8.33 -0.57 2.02
N GLU A 131 9.55 -0.15 1.71
CA GLU A 131 10.75 -0.39 2.55
C GLU A 131 10.60 0.24 3.94
N ILE A 132 10.06 1.47 4.02
CA ILE A 132 9.80 2.16 5.29
C ILE A 132 8.69 1.47 6.09
N ILE A 133 7.65 0.93 5.47
CA ILE A 133 6.59 0.16 6.17
C ILE A 133 7.14 -1.18 6.69
N LEU A 134 8.05 -1.82 5.96
CA LEU A 134 8.73 -3.04 6.42
C LEU A 134 9.65 -2.73 7.61
N PHE A 135 10.42 -1.65 7.54
CA PHE A 135 11.29 -1.20 8.63
C PHE A 135 10.50 -0.72 9.87
N ASP A 136 9.34 -0.08 9.70
CA ASP A 136 8.42 0.25 10.80
C ASP A 136 7.96 -1.03 11.53
N ARG A 137 7.62 -2.08 10.79
CA ARG A 137 7.24 -3.39 11.36
C ARG A 137 8.41 -4.08 12.09
N GLU A 138 9.58 -4.14 11.45
CA GLU A 138 10.82 -4.68 12.01
C GLU A 138 11.19 -3.98 13.34
N ALA A 139 11.14 -2.65 13.36
CA ALA A 139 11.42 -1.85 14.54
C ALA A 139 10.39 -2.04 15.66
N ASN A 140 9.09 -2.05 15.34
CA ASN A 140 8.03 -2.33 16.31
C ASN A 140 8.16 -3.73 16.92
N LEU A 141 8.64 -4.73 16.16
CA LEU A 141 8.92 -6.06 16.70
C LEU A 141 10.15 -6.05 17.62
N HIS A 142 11.23 -5.38 17.23
CA HIS A 142 12.44 -5.27 18.07
C HIS A 142 12.14 -4.59 19.43
N LEU A 143 11.45 -3.45 19.42
CA LEU A 143 11.10 -2.72 20.64
C LEU A 143 10.24 -3.58 21.59
N ARG A 144 9.27 -4.35 21.06
CA ARG A 144 8.43 -5.27 21.86
C ARG A 144 9.20 -6.43 22.49
N VAL A 145 10.31 -6.87 21.90
CA VAL A 145 11.10 -8.00 22.41
C VAL A 145 12.17 -7.54 23.42
N PHE A 146 12.80 -6.39 23.19
CA PHE A 146 13.98 -5.96 23.94
C PHE A 146 13.81 -4.70 24.81
N GLY A 147 12.69 -3.98 24.69
CA GLY A 147 12.40 -2.76 25.46
C GLY A 147 13.19 -1.52 25.00
N THR A 148 12.76 -0.35 25.44
CA THR A 148 13.15 0.95 24.87
C THR A 148 14.55 1.44 25.24
N GLU A 149 14.96 1.26 26.49
CA GLU A 149 15.97 2.16 27.09
C GLU A 149 17.44 1.79 26.82
N SER A 150 17.73 0.62 26.23
CA SER A 150 19.12 0.18 25.94
C SER A 150 19.31 -0.68 24.68
N SER A 151 18.26 -1.00 23.91
CA SER A 151 18.34 -2.12 22.94
C SER A 151 18.48 -1.75 21.45
N VAL A 152 18.19 -0.53 21.04
CA VAL A 152 18.10 -0.18 19.61
C VAL A 152 19.46 -0.33 18.93
N SER A 153 19.59 -1.30 18.02
CA SER A 153 20.86 -1.61 17.34
C SER A 153 21.38 -0.40 16.53
N PRO A 154 22.70 -0.13 16.53
CA PRO A 154 23.31 0.89 15.67
C PRO A 154 23.00 0.69 14.18
N GLU A 155 22.79 -0.55 13.75
CA GLU A 155 22.36 -0.90 12.40
C GLU A 155 20.97 -0.32 12.07
N MET A 156 20.02 -0.42 13.00
CA MET A 156 18.67 0.13 12.83
C MET A 156 18.70 1.65 12.79
N VAL A 157 19.54 2.31 13.61
CA VAL A 157 19.73 3.76 13.55
C VAL A 157 20.33 4.16 12.19
N THR A 158 21.33 3.42 11.71
CA THR A 158 21.95 3.65 10.39
C THR A 158 20.95 3.51 9.25
N LYS A 159 20.09 2.47 9.31
CA LYS A 159 18.98 2.23 8.37
C LYS A 159 17.93 3.34 8.42
N GLN A 160 17.61 3.86 9.61
CA GLN A 160 16.71 5.01 9.79
C GLN A 160 17.26 6.27 9.11
N GLU A 161 18.54 6.62 9.32
CA GLU A 161 19.13 7.81 8.68
C GLU A 161 19.31 7.64 7.17
N ALA A 162 19.67 6.44 6.68
CA ALA A 162 19.72 6.15 5.25
C ALA A 162 18.36 6.34 4.56
N LEU A 163 17.27 5.91 5.20
CA LEU A 163 15.90 6.11 4.72
C LEU A 163 15.48 7.58 4.77
N ARG A 164 15.83 8.33 5.83
CA ARG A 164 15.62 9.80 5.87
C ARG A 164 16.37 10.51 4.74
N ALA A 165 17.63 10.16 4.51
CA ALA A 165 18.44 10.75 3.44
C ALA A 165 17.85 10.48 2.04
N ARG A 166 17.40 9.24 1.78
CA ARG A 166 16.73 8.87 0.52
C ARG A 166 15.39 9.58 0.32
N LEU A 167 14.59 9.80 1.37
CA LEU A 167 13.37 10.63 1.30
C LEU A 167 13.67 12.12 1.04
N ALA A 168 14.74 12.66 1.61
CA ALA A 168 15.15 14.05 1.38
C ALA A 168 15.67 14.25 -0.07
N GLU A 169 16.47 13.32 -0.57
CA GLU A 169 16.94 13.31 -1.96
C GLU A 169 15.78 13.13 -2.95
N TRP A 170 14.88 12.16 -2.71
CA TRP A 170 13.66 12.00 -3.51
C TRP A 170 12.88 13.32 -3.61
N HIS A 171 12.71 14.05 -2.50
CA HIS A 171 11.98 15.33 -2.51
C HIS A 171 12.74 16.42 -3.28
N ARG A 172 14.09 16.44 -3.20
CA ARG A 172 14.93 17.35 -3.97
C ARG A 172 14.87 17.07 -5.48
N ALA A 173 14.90 15.80 -5.88
CA ALA A 173 14.75 15.39 -7.28
C ALA A 173 13.32 15.65 -7.79
N TYR A 174 12.30 15.42 -6.95
CA TYR A 174 10.90 15.65 -7.28
C TYR A 174 10.58 17.15 -7.48
N THR A 175 10.96 18.01 -6.54
CA THR A 175 10.74 19.47 -6.65
C THR A 175 11.43 20.07 -7.89
N LYS A 176 12.64 19.59 -8.24
CA LYS A 176 13.33 19.99 -9.47
C LYS A 176 12.53 19.78 -10.76
N LEU A 177 11.67 18.75 -10.87
CA LEU A 177 10.84 18.50 -12.07
C LEU A 177 10.04 19.75 -12.47
N PHE A 178 9.41 20.38 -11.49
CA PHE A 178 8.49 21.51 -11.69
C PHE A 178 9.23 22.84 -11.95
N HIS A 179 10.52 22.92 -11.63
CA HIS A 179 11.38 24.06 -11.94
C HIS A 179 12.06 23.95 -13.32
N ARG A 180 12.04 22.78 -13.97
CA ARG A 180 12.85 22.49 -15.18
C ARG A 180 12.12 22.73 -16.50
N ASN A 181 10.79 22.70 -16.52
CA ASN A 181 9.96 22.79 -17.73
C ASN A 181 9.03 24.03 -17.73
N SER A 182 9.53 25.15 -18.25
CA SER A 182 8.76 26.40 -18.36
C SER A 182 8.08 26.56 -19.72
N SER A 183 6.90 25.97 -19.90
CA SER A 183 5.99 26.27 -21.02
C SER A 183 4.52 25.93 -20.73
N VAL A 184 4.28 24.90 -19.91
CA VAL A 184 2.96 24.51 -19.39
C VAL A 184 3.05 24.37 -17.86
N PRO A 185 2.08 24.85 -17.07
CA PRO A 185 2.08 24.64 -15.62
C PRO A 185 1.87 23.17 -15.26
N THR A 186 2.96 22.45 -15.02
CA THR A 186 2.91 21.11 -14.40
C THR A 186 2.75 21.29 -12.89
N HIS A 187 1.69 20.74 -12.31
CA HIS A 187 1.47 20.78 -10.86
C HIS A 187 2.01 19.52 -10.17
N PRO A 188 2.48 19.60 -8.91
CA PRO A 188 2.78 18.42 -8.10
C PRO A 188 1.58 17.48 -7.97
N ASP A 189 1.85 16.19 -8.04
CA ASP A 189 0.89 15.12 -7.84
C ASP A 189 0.58 15.00 -6.33
N PRO A 190 -0.66 15.29 -5.90
CA PRO A 190 -1.03 15.28 -4.48
C PRO A 190 -0.77 13.94 -3.78
N ILE A 191 -0.86 12.80 -4.47
CA ILE A 191 -0.67 11.49 -3.81
C ILE A 191 0.79 11.27 -3.43
N LEU A 192 1.72 11.78 -4.23
CA LEU A 192 3.16 11.68 -3.96
C LEU A 192 3.57 12.56 -2.77
N LEU A 193 3.03 13.77 -2.68
CA LEU A 193 3.20 14.63 -1.51
C LEU A 193 2.59 14.00 -0.24
N THR A 194 1.41 13.40 -0.37
CA THR A 194 0.71 12.71 0.74
C THR A 194 1.53 11.53 1.28
N TYR A 195 2.10 10.70 0.39
CA TYR A 195 2.92 9.56 0.80
C TYR A 195 4.33 9.97 1.28
N HIS A 196 4.95 11.00 0.70
CA HIS A 196 6.24 11.52 1.17
C HIS A 196 6.16 12.01 2.63
N ALA A 197 5.13 12.81 2.95
CA ALA A 197 4.83 13.25 4.31
C ALA A 197 4.57 12.06 5.26
N ALA A 198 3.76 11.09 4.84
CA ALA A 198 3.47 9.89 5.64
C ALA A 198 4.72 9.00 5.86
N ALA A 199 5.62 8.94 4.88
CA ALA A 199 6.89 8.22 4.98
C ALA A 199 7.85 8.90 5.96
N LEU A 200 7.96 10.25 5.92
CA LEU A 200 8.74 11.04 6.89
C LEU A 200 8.26 10.82 8.33
N ILE A 201 6.95 10.96 8.57
CA ILE A 201 6.32 10.65 9.87
C ILE A 201 6.67 9.23 10.33
N THR A 202 6.63 8.26 9.42
CA THR A 202 6.88 6.84 9.72
C THR A 202 8.33 6.57 10.09
N VAL A 203 9.29 7.01 9.25
CA VAL A 203 10.73 6.78 9.51
C VAL A 203 11.21 7.55 10.73
N THR A 204 10.61 8.69 11.08
CA THR A 204 10.94 9.37 12.34
C THR A 204 10.44 8.61 13.58
N GLY A 205 9.23 8.06 13.52
CA GLY A 205 8.61 7.38 14.66
C GLY A 205 9.08 5.94 14.92
N CYS A 206 9.56 5.22 13.91
CA CYS A 206 9.74 3.76 14.01
C CYS A 206 10.65 3.27 15.16
N LEU A 207 11.65 4.06 15.57
CA LEU A 207 12.56 3.75 16.69
C LEU A 207 12.21 4.48 18.00
N ARG A 208 10.97 4.94 18.18
CA ARG A 208 10.53 5.77 19.32
C ARG A 208 9.15 5.35 19.84
N GLU A 209 9.00 5.31 21.17
CA GLU A 209 7.70 5.04 21.81
C GLU A 209 6.92 6.31 22.18
N GLN A 210 7.61 7.43 22.37
CA GLN A 210 6.99 8.68 22.79
C GLN A 210 6.29 9.37 21.61
N GLU A 211 4.95 9.38 21.62
CA GLU A 211 4.09 10.06 20.62
C GLU A 211 4.44 11.54 20.41
N THR A 212 5.14 12.19 21.35
CA THR A 212 5.64 13.57 21.19
C THR A 212 6.69 13.70 20.07
N VAL A 213 7.28 12.60 19.60
CA VAL A 213 8.17 12.62 18.42
C VAL A 213 7.44 13.12 17.17
N PHE A 214 6.12 12.94 17.09
CA PHE A 214 5.32 13.36 15.94
C PHE A 214 4.96 14.86 15.96
N ASP A 215 5.21 15.59 17.05
CA ASP A 215 4.88 17.03 17.13
C ASP A 215 5.68 17.87 16.11
N VAL A 216 6.91 17.46 15.78
CA VAL A 216 7.73 18.11 14.74
C VAL A 216 7.12 18.00 13.35
N HIS A 217 6.29 16.98 13.11
CA HIS A 217 5.66 16.66 11.83
C HIS A 217 4.26 17.28 11.66
N PHE A 218 3.93 18.35 12.40
CA PHE A 218 2.64 19.05 12.24
C PHE A 218 2.40 19.51 10.79
N VAL A 219 3.43 20.02 10.11
CA VAL A 219 3.35 20.46 8.70
C VAL A 219 3.11 19.29 7.75
N ASP A 220 3.69 18.12 8.03
CA ASP A 220 3.48 16.89 7.25
C ASP A 220 2.05 16.36 7.43
N PHE A 221 1.50 16.38 8.65
CA PHE A 221 0.09 16.04 8.90
C PHE A 221 -0.87 17.01 8.21
N VAL A 222 -0.57 18.31 8.18
CA VAL A 222 -1.36 19.29 7.41
C VAL A 222 -1.28 18.97 5.92
N THR A 223 -0.08 18.66 5.41
CA THR A 223 0.12 18.28 4.00
C THR A 223 -0.71 17.05 3.64
N ILE A 224 -0.71 15.99 4.46
CA ILE A 224 -1.56 14.81 4.25
C ILE A 224 -3.04 15.20 4.16
N VAL A 225 -3.55 16.03 5.07
CA VAL A 225 -4.97 16.41 5.12
C VAL A 225 -5.38 17.26 3.91
N GLU A 226 -4.63 18.31 3.56
CA GLU A 226 -5.00 19.17 2.43
C GLU A 226 -4.83 18.46 1.08
N GLN A 227 -3.76 17.69 0.88
CA GLN A 227 -3.55 16.94 -0.37
C GLN A 227 -4.56 15.79 -0.51
N SER A 228 -4.87 15.07 0.58
CA SER A 228 -5.93 14.04 0.56
C SER A 228 -7.30 14.61 0.23
N ARG A 229 -7.60 15.84 0.69
CA ARG A 229 -8.82 16.54 0.31
C ARG A 229 -8.87 16.81 -1.19
N LEU A 230 -7.80 17.34 -1.80
CA LEU A 230 -7.78 17.62 -3.24
C LEU A 230 -8.05 16.35 -4.08
N ILE A 231 -7.49 15.21 -3.66
CA ILE A 231 -7.71 13.90 -4.29
C ILE A 231 -9.17 13.47 -4.16
N LEU A 232 -9.75 13.57 -2.96
CA LEU A 232 -11.13 13.15 -2.69
C LEU A 232 -12.16 14.05 -3.39
N ASP A 233 -11.95 15.37 -3.36
CA ASP A 233 -12.78 16.36 -4.04
C ASP A 233 -12.73 16.14 -5.58
N ALA A 234 -11.58 15.80 -6.15
CA ALA A 234 -11.44 15.44 -7.57
C ALA A 234 -12.05 14.07 -7.93
N SER A 235 -12.13 13.13 -6.97
CA SER A 235 -12.71 11.79 -7.16
C SER A 235 -14.24 11.75 -7.09
N ALA A 236 -14.88 12.87 -6.70
CA ALA A 236 -16.33 12.97 -6.56
C ALA A 236 -17.01 13.17 -7.92
N GLY A 237 -17.54 12.10 -8.51
CA GLY A 237 -18.31 12.20 -9.74
C GLY A 237 -19.58 13.05 -9.58
N PRO A 238 -20.17 13.59 -10.68
CA PRO A 238 -21.29 14.54 -10.62
C PRO A 238 -22.52 14.07 -9.82
N ASN A 239 -22.71 12.75 -9.72
CA ASN A 239 -23.83 12.13 -9.01
C ASN A 239 -23.46 11.63 -7.59
N GLY A 240 -22.32 12.06 -7.03
CA GLY A 240 -21.79 11.59 -5.75
C GLY A 240 -21.15 10.19 -5.78
N VAL A 241 -21.22 9.49 -6.91
CA VAL A 241 -20.51 8.22 -7.15
C VAL A 241 -19.01 8.50 -7.19
N ARG A 242 -18.27 7.92 -6.23
CA ARG A 242 -16.80 7.95 -6.21
C ARG A 242 -16.22 6.85 -7.09
N SER A 243 -14.96 7.01 -7.48
CA SER A 243 -14.19 5.94 -8.13
C SER A 243 -14.25 4.65 -7.31
N PRO A 244 -14.38 3.46 -7.92
CA PRO A 244 -14.18 2.19 -7.23
C PRO A 244 -12.75 2.08 -6.68
N PHE A 245 -12.55 1.13 -5.76
CA PHE A 245 -11.23 0.76 -5.27
C PHE A 245 -10.29 0.41 -6.43
N THR A 246 -9.06 0.91 -6.36
CA THR A 246 -7.96 0.60 -7.29
C THR A 246 -6.76 0.14 -6.48
N PHE A 247 -5.89 -0.68 -7.08
CA PHE A 247 -4.65 -1.16 -6.44
C PHE A 247 -3.52 -0.09 -6.41
N GLU A 248 -3.86 1.17 -6.67
CA GLU A 248 -2.96 2.32 -6.69
C GLU A 248 -2.80 2.95 -5.29
N MET A 249 -1.85 3.87 -5.15
CA MET A 249 -1.67 4.68 -3.95
C MET A 249 -2.97 5.40 -3.56
N SER A 250 -3.43 5.21 -2.32
CA SER A 250 -4.69 5.77 -1.83
C SER A 250 -4.51 6.55 -0.53
N VAL A 251 -5.37 7.55 -0.31
CA VAL A 251 -5.30 8.44 0.85
C VAL A 251 -5.60 7.76 2.19
N GLY A 252 -6.16 6.54 2.17
CA GLY A 252 -6.65 5.85 3.36
C GLY A 252 -5.56 5.59 4.41
N VAL A 253 -4.40 5.05 4.01
CA VAL A 253 -3.30 4.74 4.94
C VAL A 253 -2.63 6.01 5.52
N PRO A 254 -2.28 7.04 4.72
CA PRO A 254 -1.83 8.34 5.24
C PRO A 254 -2.82 9.03 6.19
N LEU A 255 -4.11 9.03 5.85
CA LEU A 255 -5.16 9.61 6.71
C LEU A 255 -5.31 8.81 8.01
N ALA A 256 -5.33 7.48 7.96
CA ALA A 256 -5.36 6.64 9.16
C ALA A 256 -4.14 6.86 10.07
N ARG A 257 -2.93 6.97 9.51
CA ARG A 257 -1.72 7.30 10.29
C ARG A 257 -1.80 8.70 10.90
N THR A 258 -2.42 9.67 10.21
CA THR A 258 -2.72 11.01 10.76
C THR A 258 -3.73 10.96 11.90
N VAL A 259 -4.82 10.18 11.76
CA VAL A 259 -5.83 9.99 12.82
C VAL A 259 -5.22 9.37 14.08
N LEU A 260 -4.27 8.44 13.94
CA LEU A 260 -3.67 7.72 15.05
C LEU A 260 -2.52 8.46 15.74
N ARG A 261 -1.68 9.20 15.00
CA ARG A 261 -0.44 9.81 15.54
C ARG A 261 -0.49 11.34 15.69
N CYS A 262 -1.36 12.06 15.00
CA CYS A 262 -1.39 13.52 15.09
C CYS A 262 -1.96 13.98 16.45
N ARG A 263 -1.21 14.79 17.20
CA ARG A 263 -1.59 15.24 18.55
C ARG A 263 -2.58 16.42 18.57
N ASP A 264 -2.71 17.21 17.49
CA ASP A 264 -3.77 18.23 17.39
C ASP A 264 -5.17 17.62 17.19
N ALA A 265 -6.13 18.13 17.97
CA ALA A 265 -7.49 17.62 18.00
C ALA A 265 -8.39 18.15 16.87
N ASN A 266 -7.99 19.18 16.12
CA ASN A 266 -8.75 19.68 14.96
C ASN A 266 -8.36 18.92 13.69
N LEU A 267 -7.06 18.83 13.43
CA LEU A 267 -6.48 18.15 12.28
C LEU A 267 -6.80 16.65 12.30
N ARG A 268 -6.76 16.01 13.48
CA ARG A 268 -7.18 14.60 13.65
C ARG A 268 -8.65 14.37 13.28
N ARG A 269 -9.55 15.30 13.61
CA ARG A 269 -10.97 15.23 13.20
C ARG A 269 -11.12 15.40 11.68
N ARG A 270 -10.47 16.41 11.10
CA ARG A 270 -10.44 16.61 9.64
C ARG A 270 -9.93 15.37 8.89
N ALA A 271 -8.86 14.74 9.39
CA ALA A 271 -8.32 13.51 8.82
C ALA A 271 -9.31 12.33 8.94
N LEU A 272 -10.00 12.18 10.07
CA LEU A 272 -11.02 11.15 10.26
C LEU A 272 -12.24 11.35 9.35
N ASP A 273 -12.65 12.60 9.14
CA ASP A 273 -13.76 12.92 8.25
C ASP A 273 -13.40 12.63 6.79
N LEU A 274 -12.19 12.97 6.33
CA LEU A 274 -11.70 12.55 5.00
C LEU A 274 -11.55 11.03 4.88
N LEU A 275 -11.10 10.34 5.94
CA LEU A 275 -10.95 8.87 5.95
C LEU A 275 -12.28 8.15 5.77
N ARG A 276 -13.38 8.72 6.26
CA ARG A 276 -14.76 8.23 6.02
C ARG A 276 -15.25 8.44 4.59
N LEU A 277 -14.59 9.28 3.80
CA LEU A 277 -14.92 9.53 2.40
C LEU A 277 -14.07 8.69 1.43
N ALA A 278 -12.88 8.27 1.86
CA ALA A 278 -11.99 7.40 1.10
C ALA A 278 -12.64 6.02 0.83
N PRO A 279 -12.21 5.30 -0.24
CA PRO A 279 -12.53 3.90 -0.41
C PRO A 279 -12.08 3.08 0.81
N PRO A 280 -12.79 1.98 1.15
CA PRO A 280 -12.34 1.07 2.21
C PRO A 280 -10.96 0.47 1.89
N ILE A 281 -10.19 0.26 2.95
CA ILE A 281 -8.84 -0.33 2.96
C ILE A 281 -8.85 -1.75 3.52
#